data_AF-A0A2A5NYK8-F1
#
_entry.id   AF-A0A2A5NYK8-F1
#
_cell.length_a   1.000
_cell.length_b   1.000
_cell.length_c   1.000
_cell.angle_alpha   90.00
_cell.angle_beta   90.00
_cell.angle_gamma   90.00
#
_symmetry.space_group_name_H-M   'P 1'
#
loop_
_entity.id
_entity.type
_entity.pdbx_description
1 polymer ?
#
loop_
_entity_poly.entity_id
_entity_poly.type
_entity_poly.pdbx_seq_one_letter_code
_entity_poly.pdbx_strand_id
1 'polypeptide(L)'
;MKLKRDYRAELTDTLDLVVVGAFYGRGRKAGIPSSFLMAVYDPERDVFKTVCKVGTGFTDEQLAYANKLIEGYRVDRKPARVESLMKPDFWVEPKVVWEITAAEITLSPIHTCAFNVIERNTGLALRFPRFIRFREDKAAEDATTEKEVIEMYKRQRHAVS
;
A
#
# COMPACT_ATOMS: atom_id res chain seq x y z
N MET A 1 2.37 26.11 27.16
CA MET A 1 1.78 25.02 26.35
C MET A 1 2.39 25.09 24.95
N LYS A 2 3.42 24.27 24.66
CA LYS A 2 4.11 24.28 23.35
C LYS A 2 3.27 23.50 22.35
N LEU A 3 2.34 24.17 21.68
CA LEU A 3 1.60 23.62 20.55
C LEU A 3 2.56 23.62 19.34
N LYS A 4 3.25 22.50 19.09
CA LYS A 4 4.00 22.34 17.85
C LYS A 4 2.99 22.27 16.72
N ARG A 5 2.92 23.33 15.92
CA ARG A 5 2.31 23.34 14.58
C ARG A 5 3.15 22.43 13.67
N ASP A 6 2.99 21.13 13.83
CA ASP A 6 3.44 20.14 12.86
C ASP A 6 2.21 19.51 12.19
N TYR A 7 1.25 20.33 11.74
CA TYR A 7 0.31 19.92 10.70
C TYR A 7 1.06 19.98 9.36
N ARG A 8 2.01 19.08 9.17
CA ARG A 8 2.38 18.68 7.81
C ARG A 8 1.10 18.11 7.22
N ALA A 9 0.59 18.73 6.16
CA ALA A 9 -0.62 18.34 5.47
C ALA A 9 -0.64 16.81 5.34
N GLU A 10 -1.49 16.13 6.12
CA GLU A 10 -1.82 14.75 5.84
C GLU A 10 -2.50 14.75 4.46
N LEU A 11 -2.28 13.72 3.64
CA LEU A 11 -3.18 13.51 2.51
C LEU A 11 -4.58 13.42 3.11
N THR A 12 -5.43 14.39 2.79
CA THR A 12 -6.86 14.32 3.13
C THR A 12 -7.52 13.13 2.45
N ASP A 13 -6.90 12.64 1.37
CA ASP A 13 -7.41 11.55 0.56
C ASP A 13 -6.86 10.20 1.06
N THR A 14 -7.76 9.23 1.21
CA THR A 14 -7.40 7.81 1.42
C THR A 14 -7.27 7.09 0.08
N LEU A 15 -6.58 5.94 0.11
CA LEU A 15 -6.34 5.10 -1.06
C LEU A 15 -6.89 3.71 -0.80
N ASP A 16 -7.62 3.16 -1.76
CA ASP A 16 -8.06 1.77 -1.74
C ASP A 16 -6.98 0.92 -2.40
N LEU A 17 -6.26 0.11 -1.62
CA LEU A 17 -5.09 -0.64 -2.09
C LEU A 17 -5.29 -2.14 -1.96
N VAL A 18 -4.72 -2.88 -2.89
CA VAL A 18 -4.78 -4.34 -2.94
C VAL A 18 -3.65 -4.94 -2.12
N VAL A 19 -3.95 -5.92 -1.28
CA VAL A 19 -2.93 -6.72 -0.57
C VAL A 19 -2.33 -7.72 -1.55
N VAL A 20 -1.01 -7.67 -1.73
CA VAL A 20 -0.29 -8.59 -2.64
C VAL A 20 0.77 -9.43 -1.94
N GLY A 21 1.00 -9.22 -0.64
CA GLY A 21 1.95 -10.00 0.13
C GLY A 21 1.98 -9.58 1.59
N ALA A 22 2.67 -10.35 2.42
CA ALA A 22 2.83 -10.04 3.83
C ALA A 22 4.21 -10.39 4.37
N PHE A 23 4.55 -9.78 5.50
CA PHE A 23 5.80 -9.99 6.21
C PHE A 23 5.51 -10.35 7.66
N TYR A 24 6.24 -11.35 8.15
CA TYR A 24 6.19 -11.75 9.54
C TYR A 24 6.77 -10.66 10.44
N GLY A 25 6.10 -10.45 11.57
CA GLY A 25 6.59 -9.60 12.62
C GLY A 25 7.88 -10.13 13.23
N ARG A 26 8.56 -9.26 13.95
CA ARG A 26 9.74 -9.61 14.75
C ARG A 26 9.41 -9.49 16.25
N GLY A 27 10.17 -10.16 17.10
CA GLY A 27 10.00 -10.08 18.56
C GLY A 27 8.66 -10.64 19.03
N ARG A 28 7.86 -9.84 19.74
CA ARG A 28 6.54 -10.26 20.28
C ARG A 28 5.54 -10.72 19.21
N LYS A 29 5.73 -10.31 17.95
CA LYS A 29 4.89 -10.73 16.81
C LYS A 29 5.59 -11.75 15.90
N ALA A 30 6.64 -12.43 16.39
CA ALA A 30 7.32 -13.47 15.63
C ALA A 30 6.33 -14.57 15.23
N GLY A 31 6.36 -14.95 13.95
CA GLY A 31 5.46 -15.96 13.37
C GLY A 31 4.07 -15.43 13.00
N ILE A 32 3.73 -14.18 13.31
CA ILE A 32 2.45 -13.55 12.94
C ILE A 32 2.72 -12.51 11.86
N PRO A 33 2.03 -12.54 10.70
CA PRO A 33 2.16 -11.48 9.73
C PRO A 33 1.67 -10.16 10.34
N SER A 34 2.55 -9.16 10.33
CA SER A 34 2.33 -7.88 11.02
C SER A 34 2.51 -6.67 10.11
N SER A 35 2.81 -6.91 8.84
CA SER A 35 2.86 -5.87 7.83
C SER A 35 2.58 -6.45 6.46
N PHE A 36 1.98 -5.65 5.58
CA PHE A 36 1.38 -6.08 4.33
C PHE A 36 1.89 -5.21 3.19
N LEU A 37 2.20 -5.85 2.07
CA LEU A 37 2.62 -5.21 0.83
C LEU A 37 1.37 -4.81 0.05
N MET A 38 1.23 -3.52 -0.22
CA MET A 38 0.04 -2.95 -0.84
C MET A 38 0.35 -2.45 -2.25
N ALA A 39 -0.60 -2.60 -3.15
CA ALA A 39 -0.47 -2.24 -4.56
C ALA A 39 -1.67 -1.44 -5.08
N VAL A 40 -1.39 -0.57 -6.05
CA VAL A 40 -2.38 0.11 -6.90
C VAL A 40 -2.66 -0.73 -8.14
N TYR A 41 -3.78 -0.45 -8.80
CA TYR A 41 -4.12 -1.10 -10.07
C TYR A 41 -3.65 -0.27 -11.28
N ASP A 42 -3.08 -0.91 -12.29
CA ASP A 42 -2.79 -0.34 -13.59
C ASP A 42 -3.72 -0.98 -14.63
N PRO A 43 -4.83 -0.29 -15.01
CA PRO A 43 -5.80 -0.83 -15.95
C PRO A 43 -5.28 -0.93 -17.39
N GLU A 44 -4.20 -0.23 -17.75
CA GLU A 44 -3.65 -0.30 -19.12
C GLU A 44 -2.87 -1.59 -19.36
N ARG A 45 -2.21 -2.08 -18.31
CA ARG A 45 -1.37 -3.29 -18.35
C ARG A 45 -1.99 -4.48 -17.64
N ASP A 46 -3.14 -4.28 -16.98
CA ASP A 46 -3.84 -5.28 -16.15
C ASP A 46 -2.93 -5.87 -15.06
N VAL A 47 -2.22 -5.00 -14.34
CA VAL A 47 -1.28 -5.39 -13.28
C VAL A 47 -1.44 -4.57 -12.01
N PHE A 48 -1.01 -5.12 -10.89
CA PHE A 48 -0.95 -4.51 -9.57
C PHE A 48 0.50 -4.09 -9.27
N LYS A 49 0.71 -2.79 -9.05
CA LYS A 49 2.03 -2.21 -8.80
C LYS A 49 2.16 -1.77 -7.36
N THR A 50 3.17 -2.28 -6.65
CA THR A 50 3.38 -1.96 -5.24
C THR A 50 3.63 -0.48 -4.99
N VAL A 51 3.02 0.05 -3.93
CA VAL A 51 3.13 1.46 -3.54
C VAL A 51 3.51 1.64 -2.07
N CYS A 52 3.23 0.67 -1.19
CA CYS A 52 3.66 0.80 0.20
C CYS A 52 3.73 -0.53 0.92
N LYS A 53 4.34 -0.48 2.12
CA LYS A 53 4.25 -1.51 3.15
C LYS A 53 3.54 -0.92 4.37
N VAL A 54 2.42 -1.50 4.77
CA VAL A 54 1.62 -1.02 5.92
C VAL A 54 1.66 -2.03 7.06
N GLY A 55 1.90 -1.57 8.29
CA GLY A 55 1.91 -2.41 9.49
C GLY A 55 1.32 -1.72 10.72
N THR A 56 0.66 -0.59 10.52
CA THR A 56 0.08 0.28 11.55
C THR A 56 -1.37 0.59 11.21
N GLY A 57 -2.16 1.04 12.19
CA GLY A 57 -3.58 1.34 12.02
C GLY A 57 -4.53 0.17 12.32
N PHE A 58 -4.00 -1.03 12.54
CA PHE A 58 -4.79 -2.19 12.96
C PHE A 58 -4.94 -2.24 14.48
N THR A 59 -6.15 -2.50 14.97
CA THR A 59 -6.33 -3.11 16.30
C THR A 59 -5.86 -4.56 16.28
N ASP A 60 -5.66 -5.17 17.45
CA ASP A 60 -5.26 -6.58 17.52
C ASP A 60 -6.31 -7.51 16.89
N GLU A 61 -7.60 -7.21 17.08
CA GLU A 61 -8.71 -7.93 16.46
C GLU A 61 -8.71 -7.77 14.93
N GLN A 62 -8.52 -6.55 14.43
CA GLN A 62 -8.42 -6.29 12.99
C GLN A 62 -7.20 -6.98 12.37
N LEU A 63 -6.07 -7.02 13.07
CA LEU A 63 -4.87 -7.71 12.60
C LEU A 63 -5.10 -9.23 12.53
N ALA A 64 -5.79 -9.81 13.52
CA ALA A 64 -6.18 -11.22 13.49
C ALA A 64 -7.14 -11.51 12.31
N TYR A 65 -8.13 -10.65 12.08
CA TYR A 65 -9.05 -10.76 10.95
C TYR A 65 -8.32 -10.65 9.61
N ALA A 66 -7.44 -9.64 9.45
CA ALA A 66 -6.63 -9.43 8.25
C ALA A 66 -5.81 -10.69 7.91
N ASN A 67 -5.15 -11.27 8.92
CA ASN A 67 -4.38 -12.51 8.76
C ASN A 67 -5.25 -13.69 8.32
N LYS A 68 -6.42 -13.87 8.93
CA LYS A 68 -7.38 -14.92 8.53
C LYS A 68 -7.85 -14.73 7.09
N LEU A 69 -8.13 -13.49 6.70
CA LEU A 69 -8.63 -13.15 5.36
C LEU A 69 -7.58 -13.45 4.28
N ILE A 70 -6.34 -13.03 4.48
CA ILE A 70 -5.29 -13.21 3.46
C ILE A 70 -4.76 -14.64 3.39
N GLU A 71 -4.85 -15.44 4.46
CA GLU A 71 -4.36 -16.82 4.45
C GLU A 71 -5.13 -17.67 3.41
N GLY A 72 -6.41 -17.38 3.19
CA GLY A 72 -7.21 -18.03 2.14
C GLY A 72 -6.77 -17.72 0.70
N TYR A 73 -5.92 -16.70 0.53
CA TYR A 73 -5.38 -16.24 -0.76
C TYR A 73 -3.86 -16.35 -0.83
N ARG A 74 -3.23 -17.01 0.14
CA ARG A 74 -1.78 -17.18 0.18
C ARG A 74 -1.29 -18.04 -0.98
N VAL A 75 -0.18 -17.62 -1.59
CA VAL A 75 0.50 -18.35 -2.66
C VAL A 75 2.02 -18.34 -2.51
N ASP A 76 2.67 -19.39 -2.99
CA ASP A 76 4.12 -19.59 -2.84
C ASP A 76 4.95 -18.72 -3.79
N ARG A 77 4.35 -18.31 -4.91
CA ARG A 77 5.03 -17.57 -5.98
C ARG A 77 4.34 -16.23 -6.20
N LYS A 78 5.10 -15.26 -6.72
CA LYS A 78 4.57 -13.95 -7.09
C LYS A 78 3.45 -14.13 -8.14
N PRO A 79 2.22 -13.63 -7.91
CA PRO A 79 1.16 -13.69 -8.90
C PRO A 79 1.58 -13.01 -10.21
N ALA A 80 1.11 -13.51 -11.35
CA ALA A 80 1.50 -13.01 -12.66
C ALA A 80 1.14 -11.53 -12.86
N ARG A 81 -0.01 -11.11 -12.31
CA ARG A 81 -0.50 -9.73 -12.33
C ARG A 81 0.19 -8.83 -11.30
N VAL A 82 1.21 -9.27 -10.56
CA VAL A 82 1.87 -8.43 -9.53
C VAL A 82 3.27 -8.00 -9.96
N GLU A 83 3.48 -6.68 -10.02
CA GLU A 83 4.77 -6.04 -10.24
C GLU A 83 5.33 -5.49 -8.92
N SER A 84 6.45 -6.04 -8.48
CA SER A 84 7.12 -5.63 -7.25
C SER A 84 8.62 -5.88 -7.36
N LEU A 85 9.42 -4.92 -6.86
CA LEU A 85 10.84 -5.11 -6.58
C LEU A 85 11.06 -5.64 -5.15
N MET A 86 10.09 -5.41 -4.26
CA MET A 86 10.12 -5.91 -2.89
C MET A 86 9.60 -7.36 -2.83
N LYS A 87 10.35 -8.24 -2.17
CA LYS A 87 9.94 -9.63 -1.92
C LYS A 87 9.33 -9.75 -0.51
N PRO A 88 8.03 -10.08 -0.38
CA PRO A 88 7.42 -10.41 0.90
C PRO A 88 7.84 -11.81 1.39
N ASP A 89 7.53 -12.13 2.64
CA ASP A 89 7.78 -13.48 3.18
C ASP A 89 6.86 -14.52 2.53
N PHE A 90 5.62 -14.11 2.20
CA PHE A 90 4.74 -14.86 1.32
C PHE A 90 3.89 -13.91 0.46
N TRP A 91 3.45 -14.42 -0.69
CA TRP A 91 2.61 -13.68 -1.63
C TRP A 91 1.14 -13.95 -1.35
N VAL A 92 0.29 -13.01 -1.77
CA VAL A 92 -1.16 -13.08 -1.65
C VAL A 92 -1.75 -12.80 -3.03
N GLU A 93 -2.70 -13.62 -3.47
CA GLU A 93 -3.46 -13.36 -4.70
C GLU A 93 -4.21 -12.02 -4.58
N PRO A 94 -4.13 -11.13 -5.59
CA PRO A 94 -4.70 -9.80 -5.54
C PRO A 94 -6.23 -9.87 -5.59
N LYS A 95 -6.85 -10.01 -4.42
CA LYS A 95 -8.31 -10.13 -4.25
C LYS A 95 -8.86 -9.28 -3.11
N VAL A 96 -8.01 -8.85 -2.19
CA VAL A 96 -8.41 -8.18 -0.96
C VAL A 96 -8.01 -6.72 -1.03
N VAL A 97 -8.98 -5.82 -0.84
CA VAL A 97 -8.79 -4.37 -0.90
C VAL A 97 -8.97 -3.76 0.49
N TRP A 98 -8.04 -2.89 0.89
CA TRP A 98 -8.08 -2.14 2.14
C TRP A 98 -7.95 -0.64 1.88
N GLU A 99 -8.65 0.15 2.68
CA GLU A 99 -8.50 1.60 2.68
C GLU A 99 -7.31 1.99 3.56
N ILE A 100 -6.36 2.73 2.98
CA ILE A 100 -5.10 3.15 3.57
C ILE A 100 -5.01 4.68 3.50
N THR A 101 -4.64 5.31 4.62
CA THR A 101 -4.25 6.74 4.64
C THR A 101 -2.73 6.87 4.68
N ALA A 102 -2.21 8.03 4.31
CA ALA A 102 -0.78 8.35 4.37
C ALA A 102 -0.55 9.84 4.62
N ALA A 103 0.65 10.21 5.07
CA ALA A 103 0.99 11.62 5.26
C ALA A 103 1.28 12.32 3.92
N GLU A 104 2.00 11.66 3.02
CA GLU A 104 2.39 12.19 1.72
C GLU A 104 2.77 11.06 0.77
N ILE A 105 2.83 11.36 -0.53
CA ILE A 105 3.44 10.51 -1.57
C ILE A 105 4.87 11.00 -1.82
N THR A 106 5.83 10.06 -1.84
CA THR A 106 7.26 10.32 -2.04
C THR A 106 7.83 9.46 -3.15
N LEU A 107 8.97 9.86 -3.72
CA LEU A 107 9.74 9.00 -4.61
C LEU A 107 10.32 7.80 -3.84
N SER A 108 10.39 6.64 -4.50
CA SER A 108 10.87 5.40 -3.91
C SER A 108 11.65 4.55 -4.92
N PRO A 109 12.84 4.04 -4.57
CA PRO A 109 13.61 3.15 -5.45
C PRO A 109 13.12 1.69 -5.43
N ILE A 110 12.20 1.32 -4.52
CA ILE A 110 11.81 -0.07 -4.25
C ILE A 110 10.34 -0.38 -4.55
N HIS A 111 9.53 0.65 -4.84
CA HIS A 111 8.12 0.50 -5.18
C HIS A 111 7.92 0.77 -6.67
N THR A 112 7.00 0.02 -7.28
CA THR A 112 6.82 -0.08 -8.73
C THR A 112 5.71 0.82 -9.27
N CYS A 113 4.86 1.37 -8.40
CA CYS A 113 3.90 2.39 -8.78
C CYS A 113 4.63 3.57 -9.44
N ALA A 114 4.23 3.95 -10.65
CA ALA A 114 4.81 5.02 -11.45
C ALA A 114 6.34 4.89 -11.67
N PHE A 115 6.85 3.66 -11.74
CA PHE A 115 8.29 3.42 -11.89
C PHE A 115 8.82 3.94 -13.23
N ASN A 116 9.88 4.74 -13.19
CA ASN A 116 10.45 5.46 -14.34
C ASN A 116 9.52 6.51 -14.98
N VAL A 117 8.38 6.84 -14.37
CA VAL A 117 7.43 7.81 -14.93
C VAL A 117 7.77 9.24 -14.52
N ILE A 118 8.09 9.44 -13.23
CA ILE A 118 8.40 10.77 -12.68
C ILE A 118 9.90 11.05 -12.72
N GLU A 119 10.69 10.09 -12.27
CA GLU A 119 12.15 10.18 -12.22
C GLU A 119 12.74 8.80 -12.57
N ARG A 120 13.92 8.78 -13.17
CA ARG A 120 14.58 7.54 -13.62
C ARG A 120 14.96 6.67 -12.42
N ASN A 121 14.73 5.36 -12.54
CA ASN A 121 14.99 4.33 -11.52
C ASN A 121 14.24 4.54 -10.20
N THR A 122 13.13 5.27 -10.21
CA THR A 122 12.28 5.46 -9.04
C THR A 122 10.81 5.32 -9.42
N GLY A 123 10.01 4.84 -8.48
CA GLY A 123 8.56 4.92 -8.47
C GLY A 123 8.06 5.82 -7.35
N LEU A 124 6.79 5.68 -7.00
CA LEU A 124 6.12 6.40 -5.93
C LEU A 124 5.81 5.47 -4.76
N ALA A 125 5.80 6.04 -3.56
CA ALA A 125 5.42 5.34 -2.35
C ALA A 125 4.65 6.21 -1.37
N LEU A 126 3.85 5.57 -0.52
CA LEU A 126 3.15 6.24 0.58
C LEU A 126 4.06 6.36 1.80
N ARG A 127 4.16 7.56 2.36
CA ARG A 127 4.86 7.83 3.62
C ARG A 127 3.91 7.74 4.80
N PHE A 128 4.34 7.02 5.84
CA PHE A 128 3.55 6.75 7.04
C PHE A 128 2.16 6.16 6.73
N PRO A 129 2.08 5.10 5.89
CA PRO A 129 0.80 4.48 5.58
C PRO A 129 0.17 3.90 6.85
N ARG A 130 -1.13 4.05 7.02
CA ARG A 130 -1.91 3.45 8.10
C ARG A 130 -3.17 2.82 7.54
N PHE A 131 -3.50 1.64 8.03
CA PHE A 131 -4.78 1.01 7.75
C PHE A 131 -5.93 1.81 8.35
N ILE A 132 -7.03 1.92 7.60
CA ILE A 132 -8.28 2.54 8.03
C ILE A 132 -9.37 1.47 8.18
N ARG A 133 -9.70 0.77 7.08
CA ARG A 133 -10.76 -0.25 7.09
C ARG A 133 -10.63 -1.26 5.94
N PHE A 134 -11.32 -2.37 6.08
CA PHE A 134 -11.50 -3.37 5.01
C PHE A 134 -12.51 -2.86 3.97
N ARG A 135 -12.27 -3.11 2.69
CA ARG A 135 -13.16 -2.75 1.57
C ARG A 135 -13.70 -4.01 0.90
N GLU A 136 -14.56 -4.72 1.62
CA GLU A 136 -15.24 -5.92 1.12
C GLU A 136 -16.25 -5.61 0.01
N ASP A 137 -16.59 -4.33 -0.15
CA ASP A 137 -17.43 -3.79 -1.21
C ASP A 137 -16.69 -3.56 -2.54
N LYS A 138 -15.38 -3.78 -2.60
CA LYS A 138 -14.54 -3.52 -3.79
C LYS A 138 -13.84 -4.78 -4.30
N ALA A 139 -13.85 -4.96 -5.62
CA ALA A 139 -12.96 -5.91 -6.27
C ALA A 139 -11.53 -5.31 -6.37
N ALA A 140 -10.54 -6.16 -6.64
CA ALA A 140 -9.15 -5.71 -6.77
C ALA A 140 -8.97 -4.68 -7.90
N GLU A 141 -9.71 -4.84 -8.98
CA GLU A 141 -9.73 -3.94 -10.14
C GLU A 141 -10.40 -2.58 -9.85
N ASP A 142 -11.17 -2.47 -8.76
CA ASP A 142 -11.79 -1.21 -8.29
C ASP A 142 -10.88 -0.42 -7.32
N ALA A 143 -9.66 -0.91 -7.09
CA ALA A 143 -8.66 -0.25 -6.28
C ALA A 143 -8.20 1.07 -6.91
N THR A 144 -7.61 1.95 -6.11
CA THR A 144 -6.98 3.17 -6.59
C THR A 144 -5.96 2.84 -7.68
N THR A 145 -6.05 3.58 -8.76
CA THR A 145 -5.24 3.38 -9.96
C THR A 145 -3.89 4.07 -9.87
N GLU A 146 -2.91 3.58 -10.62
CA GLU A 146 -1.59 4.23 -10.73
C GLU A 146 -1.71 5.69 -11.19
N LYS A 147 -2.61 5.97 -12.14
CA LYS A 147 -2.86 7.33 -12.64
C LYS A 147 -3.36 8.26 -11.54
N GLU A 148 -4.28 7.80 -10.70
CA GLU A 148 -4.78 8.58 -9.57
C GLU A 148 -3.65 8.93 -8.60
N VAL A 149 -2.78 7.98 -8.27
CA VAL A 149 -1.62 8.23 -7.39
C VAL A 149 -0.63 9.22 -8.00
N ILE A 150 -0.39 9.15 -9.30
CA ILE A 150 0.46 10.13 -10.01
C ILE A 150 -0.15 11.53 -9.92
N GLU A 151 -1.46 11.67 -10.12
CA GLU A 151 -2.14 12.96 -10.04
C GLU A 151 -2.16 13.50 -8.60
N MET A 152 -2.38 12.64 -7.60
CA MET A 152 -2.26 13.01 -6.18
C MET A 152 -0.86 13.55 -5.86
N TYR A 153 0.19 12.88 -6.35
CA TYR A 153 1.58 13.32 -6.16
C TYR A 153 1.86 14.68 -6.82
N LYS A 154 1.39 14.90 -8.06
CA LYS A 154 1.54 16.19 -8.74
C LYS A 154 0.83 17.30 -7.98
N ARG A 155 -0.42 17.08 -7.54
CA ARG A 155 -1.19 18.04 -6.74
C ARG A 155 -0.46 18.40 -5.45
N GLN A 156 0.08 17.41 -4.74
CA GLN A 156 0.87 17.63 -3.52
C GLN A 156 2.08 18.55 -3.78
N ARG A 157 2.81 18.35 -4.89
CA ARG A 157 3.95 19.21 -5.21
C ARG A 157 3.56 20.65 -5.55
N HIS A 158 2.45 20.83 -6.28
CA HIS A 158 1.95 22.17 -6.61
C HIS A 158 1.42 22.93 -5.39
N ALA A 159 0.90 22.24 -4.38
CA ALA A 159 0.44 22.88 -3.14
C ALA A 159 1.59 23.35 -2.23
N VAL A 160 2.82 22.87 -2.47
CA VAL A 160 4.02 23.18 -1.66
C VAL A 160 4.95 24.18 -2.38
N SER A 161 4.74 24.43 -3.67
CA SER A 161 5.46 25.43 -4.49
C SER A 161 4.80 26.80 -4.45
#